data_AF-A0ABD0Q523-F1
#
_entry.id   AF-A0ABD0Q523-F1
#
_cell.length_a   1.000
_cell.length_b   1.000
_cell.length_c   1.000
_cell.angle_alpha   90.00
_cell.angle_beta   90.00
_cell.angle_gamma   90.00
#
_symmetry.space_group_name_H-M   'P 1'
#
loop_
_entity.id
_entity.type
_entity.pdbx_description
1 polymer ?
#
loop_
_entity_poly.entity_id
_entity_poly.type
_entity_poly.pdbx_seq_one_letter_code
_entity_poly.pdbx_strand_id
1 'polypeptide(L)'
;VTFPVRVFKLLGVETLIVTNAAGSLADSYSCGDIMIIRDHINFPGLAGLNPLNGPNDDKFGPRFPPMSGVYDKSLRKMAFDICKSMGVSQYVQEGVYCMVGGPNFESIAEARLLHKLGVDAV
;
A
#
# COMPACT_ATOMS: atom_id res chain seq x y z
N VAL A 1 7.03 11.88 8.09
CA VAL A 1 5.67 11.31 7.87
C VAL A 1 5.38 10.12 8.79
N THR A 2 6.27 9.12 8.90
CA THR A 2 5.99 7.85 9.61
C THR A 2 6.17 7.86 11.14
N PHE A 3 6.38 9.02 11.78
CA PHE A 3 6.62 9.13 13.23
C PHE A 3 5.56 8.40 14.11
N PRO A 4 4.24 8.56 13.86
CA PRO A 4 3.21 7.92 14.67
C PRO A 4 3.31 6.40 14.72
N VAL A 5 3.85 5.76 13.66
CA VAL A 5 3.97 4.30 13.59
C VAL A 5 4.88 3.76 14.69
N ARG A 6 6.00 4.44 14.99
CA ARG A 6 6.89 4.05 16.09
C ARG A 6 6.24 4.30 17.46
N VAL A 7 5.43 5.35 17.59
CA VAL A 7 4.66 5.62 18.81
C VAL A 7 3.66 4.49 19.05
N PHE A 8 2.90 4.07 18.04
CA PHE A 8 1.96 2.96 18.13
C PHE A 8 2.65 1.66 18.56
N LYS A 9 3.84 1.39 18.02
CA LYS A 9 4.63 0.22 18.45
C LYS A 9 4.97 0.26 19.93
N LEU A 10 5.37 1.43 20.46
CA LEU A 10 5.69 1.60 21.88
C LEU A 10 4.44 1.53 22.77
N LEU A 11 3.26 1.84 22.24
CA LEU A 11 1.98 1.66 22.91
C LEU A 11 1.46 0.22 22.87
N GLY A 12 2.18 -0.71 22.23
CA GLY A 12 1.81 -2.11 22.14
C GLY A 12 0.89 -2.48 20.98
N VAL A 13 0.74 -1.61 19.98
CA VAL A 13 -0.03 -1.94 18.76
C VAL A 13 0.72 -3.00 17.95
N GLU A 14 0.01 -4.07 17.60
CA GLU A 14 0.55 -5.19 16.80
C GLU A 14 0.07 -5.17 15.35
N THR A 15 -1.10 -4.57 15.09
CA THR A 15 -1.73 -4.49 13.77
C THR A 15 -1.97 -3.05 13.38
N LEU A 16 -1.47 -2.66 12.20
CA LEU A 16 -1.71 -1.34 11.60
C LEU A 16 -2.60 -1.50 10.37
N ILE A 17 -3.75 -0.83 10.38
CA ILE A 17 -4.61 -0.68 9.20
C ILE A 17 -4.29 0.68 8.58
N VAL A 18 -3.99 0.69 7.28
CA VAL A 18 -3.76 1.92 6.51
C VAL A 18 -4.84 2.07 5.45
N THR A 19 -5.32 3.30 5.27
CA THR A 19 -6.34 3.64 4.27
C THR A 19 -5.88 4.87 3.51
N ASN A 20 -6.15 4.91 2.21
CA ASN A 20 -5.93 6.07 1.36
C ASN A 20 -7.03 6.15 0.29
N ALA A 21 -7.10 7.30 -0.38
CA ALA A 21 -7.75 7.40 -1.67
C ALA A 21 -6.68 7.25 -2.75
N ALA A 22 -7.03 6.59 -3.86
CA ALA A 22 -6.13 6.34 -4.98
C ALA A 22 -6.86 6.48 -6.32
N GLY A 23 -6.11 6.81 -7.38
CA GLY A 23 -6.58 6.70 -8.75
C GLY A 23 -6.41 5.26 -9.25
N SER A 24 -7.45 4.68 -9.86
CA SER A 24 -7.31 3.37 -10.50
C SER A 24 -6.57 3.47 -11.83
N LEU A 25 -5.64 2.54 -12.05
CA LEU A 25 -5.01 2.27 -13.34
C LEU A 25 -5.51 0.95 -13.95
N ALA A 26 -6.26 0.15 -13.19
CA ALA A 26 -6.85 -1.09 -13.68
C ALA A 26 -8.18 -0.83 -14.41
N ASP A 27 -8.31 -1.37 -15.62
CA ASP A 27 -9.51 -1.23 -16.47
C ASP A 27 -10.76 -1.86 -15.83
N SER A 28 -10.59 -2.82 -14.92
CA SER A 28 -11.69 -3.54 -14.28
C SER A 28 -12.28 -2.84 -13.05
N TYR A 29 -11.66 -1.77 -12.56
CA TYR A 29 -12.08 -1.12 -11.31
C TYR A 29 -12.97 0.08 -11.61
N SER A 30 -13.91 0.34 -10.70
CA SER A 30 -14.82 1.47 -10.76
C SER A 30 -14.57 2.46 -9.63
N CYS A 31 -14.97 3.72 -9.84
CA CYS A 31 -14.97 4.71 -8.75
C CYS A 31 -15.86 4.21 -7.61
N GLY A 32 -15.32 4.20 -6.39
CA GLY A 32 -16.00 3.67 -5.20
C GLY A 32 -15.62 2.24 -4.84
N ASP A 33 -14.90 1.52 -5.70
CA ASP A 33 -14.33 0.23 -5.34
C ASP A 33 -13.30 0.37 -4.20
N ILE A 34 -13.24 -0.65 -3.34
CA ILE A 34 -12.24 -0.79 -2.30
C ILE A 34 -11.19 -1.79 -2.78
N MET A 35 -9.95 -1.33 -2.96
CA MET A 35 -8.83 -2.21 -3.27
C MET A 35 -8.07 -2.60 -2.00
N ILE A 36 -7.99 -3.90 -1.72
CA ILE A 36 -7.08 -4.46 -0.73
C ILE A 36 -5.67 -4.46 -1.33
N ILE A 37 -4.73 -3.81 -0.66
CA ILE A 37 -3.34 -3.74 -1.13
C ILE A 37 -2.65 -5.08 -0.86
N ARG A 38 -2.24 -5.77 -1.93
CA ARG A 38 -1.45 -7.01 -1.87
C ARG A 38 0.04 -6.75 -1.88
N ASP A 39 0.46 -5.71 -2.56
CA ASP A 39 1.87 -5.30 -2.69
C ASP A 39 1.99 -3.81 -3.04
N HIS A 40 3.21 -3.28 -3.05
CA HIS A 40 3.44 -1.91 -3.48
C HIS A 40 4.69 -1.69 -4.33
N ILE A 41 4.66 -0.62 -5.12
CA ILE A 41 5.85 0.00 -5.72
C ILE A 41 6.12 1.33 -5.00
N ASN A 42 7.33 1.51 -4.50
CA ASN A 42 7.76 2.71 -3.78
C ASN A 42 8.75 3.53 -4.62
N PHE A 43 8.26 4.33 -5.57
CA PHE A 43 9.15 5.15 -6.43
C PHE A 43 10.03 6.12 -5.64
N PRO A 44 9.51 6.90 -4.67
CA PRO A 44 10.38 7.74 -3.84
C PRO A 44 11.48 6.94 -3.14
N GLY A 45 11.16 5.74 -2.64
CA GLY A 45 12.11 4.83 -2.01
C GLY A 45 13.20 4.35 -2.96
N LEU A 46 12.87 4.02 -4.21
CA LEU A 46 13.85 3.67 -5.25
C LEU A 46 14.82 4.82 -5.55
N ALA A 47 14.38 6.07 -5.36
CA ALA A 47 15.21 7.28 -5.49
C ALA A 47 15.87 7.73 -4.16
N GLY A 48 15.79 6.93 -3.09
CA GLY A 48 16.45 7.21 -1.80
C GLY A 48 15.60 7.96 -0.78
N LEU A 49 14.38 8.38 -1.12
CA LEU A 49 13.40 8.95 -0.19
C LEU A 49 12.66 7.82 0.55
N ASN A 50 13.39 7.12 1.42
CA ASN A 50 12.87 6.04 2.25
C ASN A 50 12.87 6.45 3.74
N PRO A 51 11.81 6.18 4.51
CA PRO A 51 11.76 6.51 5.94
C PRO A 51 12.82 5.81 6.82
N LEU A 52 13.51 4.80 6.29
CA LEU A 52 14.61 4.08 6.95
C LEU A 52 16.00 4.65 6.62
N ASN A 53 16.07 5.73 5.82
CA ASN A 53 17.32 6.41 5.54
C ASN A 53 17.92 7.03 6.82
N GLY A 54 19.25 7.05 6.93
CA GLY A 54 19.98 7.44 8.15
C GLY A 54 20.34 6.26 9.07
N PRO A 55 20.83 6.52 10.29
CA PRO A 55 21.21 5.48 11.27
C PRO A 55 20.05 4.54 11.65
N ASN A 56 20.35 3.26 11.89
CA ASN A 56 19.37 2.29 12.40
C ASN A 56 19.34 2.30 13.93
N ASP A 57 18.15 2.15 14.51
CA ASP A 57 17.97 1.86 15.93
C ASP A 57 17.43 0.44 16.07
N ASP A 58 18.27 -0.46 16.56
CA ASP A 58 18.00 -1.90 16.65
C ASP A 58 16.82 -2.23 17.57
N LYS A 59 16.35 -1.28 18.39
CA LYS A 59 15.12 -1.43 19.19
C LYS A 59 13.86 -1.58 18.33
N PHE A 60 13.88 -1.09 17.09
CA PHE A 60 12.71 -1.12 16.20
C PHE A 60 12.76 -2.23 15.14
N GLY A 61 13.95 -2.71 14.78
CA GLY A 61 14.09 -3.75 13.77
C GLY A 61 15.47 -3.79 13.11
N PRO A 62 15.67 -4.73 12.17
CA PRO A 62 16.94 -4.91 11.48
C PRO A 62 17.22 -3.74 10.52
N ARG A 63 18.51 -3.55 10.19
CA ARG A 63 18.95 -2.53 9.23
C ARG A 63 18.33 -2.69 7.84
N PHE A 64 18.14 -3.94 7.40
CA PHE A 64 17.64 -4.29 6.07
C PHE A 64 16.42 -5.21 6.20
N PRO A 65 15.22 -4.67 6.48
CA PRO A 65 14.02 -5.47 6.61
C PRO A 65 13.57 -6.00 5.24
N PRO A 66 13.15 -7.28 5.13
CA PRO A 66 12.54 -7.78 3.92
C PRO A 66 11.15 -7.16 3.73
N MET A 67 10.83 -6.77 2.49
CA MET A 67 9.52 -6.20 2.13
C MET A 67 8.57 -7.23 1.51
N SER A 68 9.03 -8.46 1.28
CA SER A 68 8.21 -9.55 0.78
C SER A 68 7.11 -9.91 1.79
N GLY A 69 5.84 -9.82 1.38
CA GLY A 69 4.72 -10.24 2.21
C GLY A 69 4.39 -9.29 3.36
N VAL A 70 4.77 -8.00 3.27
CA VAL A 70 4.43 -6.98 4.30
C VAL A 70 2.94 -6.72 4.45
N TYR A 71 2.13 -7.04 3.43
CA TYR A 71 0.68 -7.04 3.51
C TYR A 71 0.18 -8.43 3.91
N ASP A 72 -0.17 -8.57 5.18
CA ASP A 72 -0.50 -9.85 5.80
C ASP A 72 -1.59 -10.63 5.03
N LYS A 73 -1.24 -11.85 4.61
CA LYS A 73 -2.13 -12.69 3.79
C LYS A 73 -3.40 -13.11 4.54
N SER A 74 -3.33 -13.29 5.85
CA SER A 74 -4.49 -13.71 6.65
C SER A 74 -5.50 -12.57 6.81
N LEU A 75 -5.03 -11.33 7.03
CA LEU A 75 -5.86 -10.13 7.10
C LEU A 75 -6.52 -9.81 5.77
N ARG A 76 -5.77 -9.93 4.65
CA ARG A 76 -6.36 -9.76 3.31
C ARG A 76 -7.46 -10.78 3.06
N LYS A 77 -7.22 -12.05 3.36
CA LYS A 77 -8.24 -13.11 3.24
C LYS A 77 -9.47 -12.81 4.11
N MET A 78 -9.24 -12.39 5.35
CA MET A 78 -10.31 -12.05 6.30
C MET A 78 -11.18 -10.91 5.75
N ALA A 79 -10.59 -9.87 5.17
CA ALA A 79 -11.33 -8.78 4.54
C ALA A 79 -12.23 -9.29 3.40
N PHE A 80 -11.69 -10.13 2.50
CA PHE A 80 -12.48 -10.75 1.43
C PHE A 80 -13.65 -11.61 1.96
N ASP A 81 -13.40 -12.43 2.98
CA ASP A 81 -14.42 -13.28 3.59
C ASP A 81 -15.56 -12.44 4.19
N ILE A 82 -15.23 -11.33 4.86
CA ILE A 82 -16.20 -10.38 5.42
C ILE A 82 -17.04 -9.77 4.29
N CYS A 83 -16.41 -9.24 3.25
CA CYS A 83 -17.12 -8.63 2.12
C CYS A 83 -18.06 -9.63 1.42
N LYS A 84 -17.65 -10.90 1.33
CA LYS A 84 -18.50 -11.99 0.85
C LYS A 84 -19.70 -12.24 1.75
N SER A 85 -19.51 -12.30 3.07
CA SER A 85 -20.61 -12.47 4.03
C SER A 85 -21.61 -11.32 4.03
N MET A 86 -21.15 -10.11 3.69
CA MET A 86 -21.97 -8.90 3.60
C MET A 86 -22.67 -8.75 2.23
N GLY A 87 -22.37 -9.59 1.24
CA GLY A 87 -22.93 -9.49 -0.10
C GLY A 87 -22.42 -8.30 -0.92
N VAL A 88 -21.19 -7.84 -0.64
CA VAL A 88 -20.55 -6.66 -1.27
C VAL A 88 -19.27 -7.01 -2.02
N SER A 89 -19.03 -8.28 -2.33
CA SER A 89 -17.81 -8.75 -3.03
C SER A 89 -17.56 -8.06 -4.37
N GLN A 90 -18.59 -7.56 -5.05
CA GLN A 90 -18.49 -6.87 -6.33
C GLN A 90 -17.78 -5.52 -6.24
N TYR A 91 -17.66 -4.93 -5.06
CA TYR A 91 -17.00 -3.63 -4.83
C TYR A 91 -15.58 -3.78 -4.27
N VAL A 92 -15.06 -5.01 -4.20
CA VAL A 92 -13.79 -5.29 -3.52
C VAL A 92 -12.81 -5.94 -4.48
N GLN A 93 -11.65 -5.30 -4.60
CA GLN A 93 -10.57 -5.67 -5.49
C GLN A 93 -9.30 -6.02 -4.70
N GLU A 94 -8.32 -6.61 -5.34
CA GLU A 94 -6.97 -6.80 -4.78
C GLU A 94 -5.90 -6.46 -5.81
N GLY A 95 -4.95 -5.61 -5.43
CA GLY A 95 -3.96 -5.10 -6.37
C GLY A 95 -2.69 -4.54 -5.76
N VAL A 96 -1.83 -4.02 -6.63
CA VAL A 96 -0.55 -3.38 -6.32
C VAL A 96 -0.74 -1.86 -6.27
N TYR A 97 -0.37 -1.26 -5.14
CA TYR A 97 -0.41 0.19 -4.95
C TYR A 97 0.93 0.84 -5.29
N CYS A 98 0.93 2.00 -5.94
CA CYS A 98 2.14 2.74 -6.22
C CYS A 98 2.15 4.09 -5.49
N MET A 99 3.19 4.36 -4.71
CA MET A 99 3.39 5.70 -4.17
C MET A 99 4.20 6.54 -5.17
N VAL A 100 3.67 7.71 -5.54
CA VAL A 100 4.38 8.76 -6.27
C VAL A 100 4.48 10.04 -5.43
N GLY A 101 5.30 11.00 -5.87
CA GLY A 101 5.60 12.21 -5.10
C GLY A 101 4.47 13.26 -5.08
N GLY A 102 3.66 13.35 -6.13
CA GLY A 102 2.65 14.41 -6.28
C GLY A 102 3.25 15.83 -6.30
N PRO A 103 2.45 16.90 -6.14
CA PRO A 103 1.00 16.90 -5.85
C PRO A 103 0.11 16.94 -7.09
N ASN A 104 0.70 17.09 -8.28
CA ASN A 104 -0.05 16.99 -9.54
C ASN A 104 -0.42 15.51 -9.79
N PHE A 105 -1.57 15.29 -10.42
CA PHE A 105 -1.95 13.96 -10.90
C PHE A 105 -1.06 13.52 -12.05
N GLU A 106 -1.06 12.21 -12.30
CA GLU A 106 -0.28 11.59 -13.35
C GLU A 106 -0.72 12.10 -14.72
N SER A 107 0.26 12.38 -15.59
CA SER A 107 0.02 12.50 -17.02
C SER A 107 -0.40 11.16 -17.62
N ILE A 108 -0.94 11.19 -18.84
CA ILE A 108 -1.32 9.97 -19.58
C ILE A 108 -0.11 9.02 -19.75
N ALA A 109 1.09 9.57 -19.95
CA ALA A 109 2.29 8.76 -20.13
C ALA A 109 2.72 8.07 -18.83
N GLU A 110 2.63 8.77 -17.70
CA GLU A 110 2.94 8.23 -16.37
C GLU A 110 1.93 7.17 -15.96
N ALA A 111 0.63 7.42 -16.14
CA ALA A 111 -0.41 6.43 -15.88
C ALA A 111 -0.20 5.13 -16.68
N ARG A 112 0.13 5.26 -17.98
CA ARG A 112 0.46 4.10 -18.84
C ARG A 112 1.74 3.39 -18.41
N LEU A 113 2.75 4.13 -17.95
CA LEU A 113 3.98 3.55 -17.43
C LEU A 113 3.68 2.70 -16.19
N LEU A 114 2.99 3.27 -15.20
CA LEU A 114 2.63 2.60 -13.96
C LEU A 114 1.78 1.35 -14.24
N HIS A 115 0.78 1.46 -15.11
CA HIS A 115 -0.02 0.31 -15.52
C HIS A 115 0.82 -0.80 -16.15
N LYS A 116 1.77 -0.47 -17.04
CA LYS A 116 2.71 -1.45 -17.63
C LYS A 116 3.64 -2.11 -16.60
N LEU A 117 3.90 -1.45 -15.47
CA LEU A 117 4.66 -2.00 -14.36
C LEU A 117 3.82 -2.89 -13.43
N GLY A 118 2.53 -3.10 -13.76
CA GLY A 118 1.61 -3.93 -12.98
C GLY A 118 1.02 -3.21 -11.76
N VAL A 119 0.94 -1.87 -11.80
CA VAL A 119 0.27 -1.08 -10.77
C VAL A 119 -1.23 -1.03 -11.06
N ASP A 120 -2.03 -1.32 -10.04
CA ASP A 120 -3.49 -1.26 -10.11
C ASP A 120 -4.05 0.07 -9.60
N ALA A 121 -3.36 0.71 -8.63
CA ALA A 121 -3.74 2.02 -8.10
C ALA A 121 -2.52 2.88 -7.71
N VAL A 122 -2.65 4.20 -7.84
CA VAL A 122 -1.61 5.21 -7.50
C VAL A 122 -2.18 6.29 -6.57
#